data_AF-A0AA36JFB7-F1
#
_entry.id   AF-A0AA36JFB7-F1
#
_cell.length_a   1.000
_cell.length_b   1.000
_cell.length_c   1.000
_cell.angle_alpha   90.00
_cell.angle_beta   90.00
_cell.angle_gamma   90.00
#
_symmetry.space_group_name_H-M   'P 1'
#
loop_
_entity.id
_entity.type
_entity.pdbx_description
1 polymer ?
#
loop_
_entity_poly.entity_id
_entity_poly.type
_entity_poly.pdbx_seq_one_letter_code
_entity_poly.pdbx_strand_id
1 'polypeptide(L)'
;MAYAWLAISLLQGAASTSLRAGEAPRLYEAEASLLKPSSWSIYAPAPLPPRFLIISSPEERIVSYAQVSDDYTAVKGLVKPLLQDVSIPKGLAYDAQHSRLFVADPGARRIRAWKLFLERCLTPEEKAGMLGAAVTDPFTTDAAEGPTACDLPWTLRAGHEVTVVSDVSSEWVSVDKDGNLYYSDQNKKSVNKIDATLLLNLIHGEIQPAELKHRPAGRAFAESLRQEGKEAMEVKAGLADAGEALTDSVKGAAGMLGSASATAISAVLPTVSDDSILELFQAADSPHVATPGGIASDTVQVYWANQDHGFEKGSIGTGFAAPSLSAEGPKTGKLTNQTEHSFGLAVTRNAVIFSDGGAVYGVSKFGGGAATPLNGNFIISRGLVWDGSGSIFVADEGASAVYAMPCSILAENQPIQQVLQLHGAFGLALVQPTDPLVTSTMQLKSSAWHGSIWVGLLAAVLAL
;
A
#
# COMPACT_ATOMS: atom_id res chain seq x y z
N MET A 1 2.96 3.35 64.91
CA MET A 1 2.06 4.45 64.50
C MET A 1 1.13 3.87 63.44
N ALA A 2 0.05 3.13 63.76
CA ALA A 2 -1.20 3.48 64.45
C ALA A 2 -2.03 4.55 63.70
N TYR A 3 -3.35 4.28 63.55
CA TYR A 3 -4.46 4.95 62.80
C TYR A 3 -4.77 4.24 61.47
N ALA A 4 -5.80 3.39 61.26
CA ALA A 4 -7.12 3.10 61.86
C ALA A 4 -8.27 4.09 61.53
N TRP A 5 -9.38 3.51 61.02
CA TRP A 5 -10.75 4.04 60.76
C TRP A 5 -10.99 4.77 59.42
N LEU A 6 -12.12 4.64 58.70
CA LEU A 6 -13.51 4.38 59.12
C LEU A 6 -14.37 3.82 57.95
N ALA A 7 -15.31 2.93 58.27
CA ALA A 7 -16.34 2.36 57.39
C ALA A 7 -17.60 3.25 57.36
N ILE A 8 -18.32 3.30 56.24
CA ILE A 8 -19.73 3.75 56.19
C ILE A 8 -20.55 2.78 55.33
N SER A 9 -21.53 2.15 55.99
CA SER A 9 -22.59 1.33 55.39
C SER A 9 -23.87 2.16 55.21
N LEU A 10 -24.60 1.81 54.15
CA LEU A 10 -26.07 1.76 54.01
C LEU A 10 -26.91 3.04 54.25
N LEU A 11 -27.59 3.47 53.18
CA LEU A 11 -28.99 3.92 53.28
C LEU A 11 -29.79 3.46 52.05
N GLN A 12 -30.76 2.58 52.31
CA GLN A 12 -31.88 2.27 51.43
C GLN A 12 -32.91 3.40 51.51
N GLY A 13 -33.53 3.76 50.39
CA GLY A 13 -34.63 4.70 50.33
C GLY A 13 -35.43 4.51 49.05
N ALA A 14 -36.50 3.72 49.15
CA ALA A 14 -37.50 3.53 48.10
C ALA A 14 -38.38 4.77 47.94
N ALA A 15 -38.64 5.18 46.69
CA ALA A 15 -39.79 6.01 46.35
C ALA A 15 -40.28 5.62 44.94
N SER A 16 -41.25 4.71 44.95
CA SER A 16 -42.09 4.36 43.82
C SER A 16 -43.01 5.52 43.46
N THR A 17 -42.89 6.06 42.26
CA THR A 17 -43.92 6.90 41.64
C THR A 17 -44.41 6.22 40.37
N SER A 18 -45.52 5.49 40.55
CA SER A 18 -46.40 4.99 39.50
C SER A 18 -47.03 6.19 38.79
N LEU A 19 -46.63 6.44 37.55
CA LEU A 19 -47.30 7.39 36.65
C LEU A 19 -48.16 6.60 35.67
N ARG A 20 -49.44 6.94 35.73
CA ARG A 20 -50.60 6.39 35.01
C ARG A 20 -50.35 6.15 33.53
N ALA A 21 -50.58 4.90 33.12
CA ALA A 21 -50.96 4.54 31.77
C ALA A 21 -52.38 5.05 31.50
N GLY A 22 -52.53 5.92 30.50
CA GLY A 22 -53.82 6.44 30.06
C GLY A 22 -53.70 7.05 28.67
N GLU A 23 -54.19 6.32 27.68
CA GLU A 23 -54.66 6.79 26.36
C GLU A 23 -53.67 7.49 25.42
N ALA A 24 -53.06 6.71 24.52
CA ALA A 24 -52.90 7.10 23.11
C ALA A 24 -52.53 5.89 22.21
N PRO A 25 -53.51 5.18 21.61
CA PRO A 25 -53.23 4.31 20.47
C PRO A 25 -53.91 4.89 19.23
N ARG A 26 -53.13 5.34 18.23
CA ARG A 26 -53.50 5.33 16.77
C ARG A 26 -52.61 6.19 15.86
N LEU A 27 -51.74 7.06 16.37
CA LEU A 27 -50.89 7.89 15.52
C LEU A 27 -49.56 7.23 15.07
N TYR A 28 -49.10 6.17 15.74
CA TYR A 28 -47.84 5.49 15.40
C TYR A 28 -47.92 4.47 14.24
N GLU A 29 -49.11 3.97 13.87
CA GLU A 29 -49.21 2.96 12.78
C GLU A 29 -49.16 3.57 11.38
N ALA A 30 -49.55 4.85 11.23
CA ALA A 30 -49.49 5.55 9.96
C ALA A 30 -48.05 5.98 9.58
N GLU A 31 -47.25 6.43 10.56
CA GLU A 31 -45.82 6.76 10.33
C GLU A 31 -44.97 5.50 10.11
N ALA A 32 -45.28 4.39 10.78
CA ALA A 32 -44.64 3.10 10.53
C ALA A 32 -44.92 2.52 9.12
N SER A 33 -45.96 3.01 8.44
CA SER A 33 -46.29 2.62 7.07
C SER A 33 -45.69 3.56 6.01
N LEU A 34 -45.44 4.83 6.36
CA LEU A 34 -44.78 5.82 5.48
C LEU A 34 -43.25 5.73 5.50
N LEU A 35 -42.67 5.12 6.53
CA LEU A 35 -41.24 4.77 6.61
C LEU A 35 -40.92 3.37 6.07
N LYS A 36 -41.90 2.63 5.54
CA LYS A 36 -41.60 1.43 4.76
C LYS A 36 -40.92 1.91 3.47
N PRO A 37 -39.62 1.63 3.26
CA PRO A 37 -38.94 2.03 2.05
C PRO A 37 -39.76 1.53 0.87
N SER A 38 -40.13 2.44 -0.03
CA SER A 38 -40.94 2.18 -1.22
C SER A 38 -40.43 0.91 -1.93
N SER A 39 -41.17 -0.17 -1.74
CA SER A 39 -40.81 -1.56 -2.01
C SER A 39 -40.93 -1.94 -3.49
N TRP A 40 -40.47 -1.10 -4.40
CA TRP A 40 -40.68 -1.32 -5.84
C TRP A 40 -39.41 -1.10 -6.69
N SER A 41 -38.22 -1.31 -6.13
CA SER A 41 -37.11 -1.74 -7.00
C SER A 41 -37.26 -3.25 -7.19
N ILE A 42 -37.86 -3.64 -8.31
CA ILE A 42 -37.95 -5.05 -8.76
C ILE A 42 -36.54 -5.61 -8.98
N TYR A 43 -35.54 -4.74 -9.15
CA TYR A 43 -34.15 -5.12 -9.28
C TYR A 43 -33.47 -5.16 -7.92
N ALA A 44 -32.82 -6.27 -7.63
CA ALA A 44 -31.85 -6.35 -6.54
C ALA A 44 -30.86 -5.18 -6.69
N PRO A 45 -30.49 -4.49 -5.60
CA PRO A 45 -29.50 -3.42 -5.67
C PRO A 45 -28.23 -3.95 -6.34
N ALA A 46 -27.60 -3.12 -7.17
CA ALA A 46 -26.37 -3.51 -7.85
C ALA A 46 -25.34 -3.99 -6.81
N PRO A 47 -24.65 -5.11 -7.05
CA PRO A 47 -23.67 -5.63 -6.10
C PRO A 47 -22.60 -4.57 -5.88
N LEU A 48 -22.28 -4.31 -4.62
CA LEU A 48 -21.24 -3.34 -4.26
C LEU A 48 -19.88 -3.80 -4.79
N PRO A 49 -18.98 -2.87 -5.17
CA PRO A 49 -17.67 -3.27 -5.66
C PRO A 49 -16.88 -4.01 -4.60
N PRO A 50 -16.20 -5.11 -4.98
CA PRO A 50 -15.48 -5.94 -4.02
C PRO A 50 -14.28 -5.18 -3.44
N ARG A 51 -14.04 -5.39 -2.15
CA ARG A 51 -12.78 -5.07 -1.47
C ARG A 51 -12.01 -6.35 -1.26
N PHE A 52 -10.70 -6.32 -1.46
CA PHE A 52 -9.83 -7.46 -1.17
C PHE A 52 -8.74 -7.10 -0.20
N LEU A 53 -8.55 -7.97 0.78
CA LEU A 53 -7.41 -7.94 1.68
C LEU A 53 -6.43 -9.02 1.23
N ILE A 54 -5.20 -8.63 0.91
CA ILE A 54 -4.10 -9.52 0.53
C ILE A 54 -3.20 -9.64 1.76
N ILE A 55 -2.88 -10.87 2.15
CA ILE A 55 -2.13 -11.18 3.36
C ILE A 55 -0.96 -12.10 3.02
N SER A 56 0.23 -11.79 3.52
CA SER A 56 1.37 -12.70 3.46
C SER A 56 1.46 -13.53 4.74
N SER A 57 1.87 -14.79 4.60
CA SER A 57 2.23 -15.66 5.70
C SER A 57 3.63 -16.25 5.47
N PRO A 58 4.65 -15.74 6.21
CA PRO A 58 6.00 -16.28 6.17
C PRO A 58 6.07 -17.75 6.60
N GLU A 59 5.25 -18.14 7.58
CA GLU A 59 5.22 -19.50 8.13
C GLU A 59 4.66 -20.50 7.12
N GLU A 60 3.59 -20.13 6.42
CA GLU A 60 2.96 -20.95 5.37
C GLU A 60 3.62 -20.80 3.99
N ARG A 61 4.58 -19.87 3.86
CA ARG A 61 5.25 -19.56 2.59
C ARG A 61 4.28 -19.26 1.45
N ILE A 62 3.27 -18.47 1.77
CA ILE A 62 2.17 -18.17 0.85
C ILE A 62 1.76 -16.70 0.95
N VAL A 63 1.28 -16.15 -0.17
CA VAL A 63 0.47 -14.94 -0.14
C VAL A 63 -0.96 -15.33 -0.49
N SER A 64 -1.89 -14.95 0.36
CA SER A 64 -3.31 -15.27 0.25
C SER A 64 -4.13 -13.99 0.11
N TYR A 65 -5.41 -14.12 -0.25
CA TYR A 65 -6.34 -13.02 -0.27
C TYR A 65 -7.72 -13.44 0.26
N ALA A 66 -8.46 -12.48 0.78
CA ALA A 66 -9.86 -12.63 1.14
C ALA A 66 -10.67 -11.47 0.57
N GLN A 67 -11.88 -11.76 0.11
CA GLN A 67 -12.84 -10.69 -0.19
C GLN A 67 -13.45 -10.23 1.14
N VAL A 68 -13.50 -8.92 1.37
CA VAL A 68 -13.99 -8.33 2.61
C VAL A 68 -15.29 -7.57 2.32
N SER A 69 -16.33 -7.80 3.11
CA SER A 69 -17.59 -7.06 3.03
C SER A 69 -17.51 -5.71 3.77
N ASP A 70 -18.56 -4.90 3.66
CA ASP A 70 -18.61 -3.56 4.28
C ASP A 70 -18.63 -3.59 5.81
N ASP A 71 -19.03 -4.72 6.39
CA ASP A 71 -18.98 -4.99 7.83
C ASP A 71 -17.60 -5.47 8.31
N TYR A 72 -16.58 -5.40 7.46
CA TYR A 72 -15.22 -5.83 7.74
C TYR A 72 -15.11 -7.32 8.11
N THR A 73 -15.97 -8.17 7.56
CA THR A 73 -15.81 -9.63 7.66
C THR A 73 -15.36 -10.23 6.32
N ALA A 74 -14.61 -11.34 6.37
CA ALA A 74 -14.32 -12.08 5.16
C ALA A 74 -15.60 -12.72 4.59
N VAL A 75 -15.86 -12.50 3.31
CA VAL A 75 -17.03 -13.05 2.61
C VAL A 75 -16.96 -14.58 2.70
N LYS A 76 -17.96 -15.18 3.35
CA LYS A 76 -18.05 -16.62 3.66
C LYS A 76 -16.90 -17.15 4.54
N GLY A 77 -16.12 -16.29 5.18
CA GLY A 77 -14.93 -16.69 5.94
C GLY A 77 -13.83 -17.33 5.08
N LEU A 78 -13.87 -17.16 3.75
CA LEU A 78 -12.96 -17.84 2.84
C LEU A 78 -11.70 -17.02 2.60
N VAL A 79 -10.56 -17.70 2.67
CA VAL A 79 -9.24 -17.20 2.30
C VAL A 79 -8.72 -18.07 1.15
N LYS A 80 -8.29 -17.45 0.06
CA LYS A 80 -7.79 -18.15 -1.13
C LYS A 80 -6.31 -17.86 -1.35
N PRO A 81 -5.52 -18.84 -1.81
CA PRO A 81 -4.13 -18.62 -2.14
C PRO A 81 -4.00 -17.72 -3.37
N LEU A 82 -3.07 -16.77 -3.35
CA LEU A 82 -2.72 -15.90 -4.48
C LEU A 82 -1.37 -16.31 -5.10
N LEU A 83 -0.34 -16.50 -4.25
CA LEU A 83 1.03 -16.86 -4.64
C LEU A 83 1.53 -18.00 -3.75
N GLN A 84 2.07 -19.07 -4.34
CA GLN A 84 2.57 -20.25 -3.63
C GLN A 84 4.09 -20.49 -3.81
N ASP A 85 4.74 -19.80 -4.75
CA ASP A 85 6.19 -19.92 -5.00
C ASP A 85 6.99 -18.76 -4.36
N VAL A 86 6.78 -18.62 -3.05
CA VAL A 86 7.43 -17.59 -2.23
C VAL A 86 8.20 -18.23 -1.07
N SER A 87 9.32 -17.62 -0.67
CA SER A 87 10.21 -18.24 0.33
C SER A 87 9.82 -17.84 1.75
N ILE A 88 9.94 -16.54 2.07
CA ILE A 88 9.54 -15.96 3.36
C ILE A 88 8.83 -14.63 3.06
N PRO A 89 7.62 -14.64 2.45
CA PRO A 89 6.95 -13.41 2.05
C PRO A 89 6.56 -12.59 3.29
N LYS A 90 7.09 -11.37 3.43
CA LYS A 90 6.77 -10.45 4.53
C LYS A 90 5.98 -9.25 4.02
N GLY A 91 6.57 -8.08 3.92
CA GLY A 91 5.88 -6.85 3.52
C GLY A 91 5.21 -6.95 2.16
N LEU A 92 4.03 -6.35 2.06
CA LEU A 92 3.25 -6.25 0.84
C LEU A 92 2.97 -4.78 0.53
N ALA A 93 2.99 -4.42 -0.75
CA ALA A 93 2.51 -3.12 -1.23
C ALA A 93 1.71 -3.30 -2.51
N TYR A 94 0.54 -2.66 -2.58
CA TYR A 94 -0.29 -2.67 -3.77
C TYR A 94 -0.26 -1.30 -4.46
N ASP A 95 0.13 -1.31 -5.71
CA ASP A 95 0.08 -0.15 -6.60
C ASP A 95 -1.25 -0.18 -7.38
N ALA A 96 -2.18 0.66 -6.93
CA ALA A 96 -3.51 0.77 -7.52
C ALA A 96 -3.50 1.29 -8.97
N GLN A 97 -2.54 2.16 -9.33
CA GLN A 97 -2.50 2.76 -10.67
C GLN A 97 -2.12 1.73 -11.73
N HIS A 98 -1.13 0.89 -11.41
CA HIS A 98 -0.64 -0.13 -12.35
C HIS A 98 -1.22 -1.52 -12.10
N SER A 99 -2.07 -1.68 -11.07
CA SER A 99 -2.64 -2.95 -10.63
C SER A 99 -1.56 -3.99 -10.35
N ARG A 100 -0.56 -3.63 -9.54
CA ARG A 100 0.59 -4.50 -9.23
C ARG A 100 0.76 -4.72 -7.75
N LEU A 101 1.09 -5.95 -7.38
CA LEU A 101 1.44 -6.33 -6.02
C LEU A 101 2.95 -6.50 -5.93
N PHE A 102 3.58 -5.79 -4.98
CA PHE A 102 4.97 -5.95 -4.61
C PHE A 102 5.07 -6.78 -3.32
N VAL A 103 5.99 -7.73 -3.30
CA VAL A 103 6.25 -8.60 -2.14
C VAL A 103 7.73 -8.51 -1.78
N ALA A 104 8.00 -8.15 -0.54
CA ALA A 104 9.33 -8.23 0.05
C ALA A 104 9.57 -9.64 0.59
N ASP A 105 10.54 -10.35 0.03
CA ASP A 105 10.86 -11.74 0.37
C ASP A 105 12.32 -11.85 0.82
N PRO A 106 12.61 -11.64 2.13
CA PRO A 106 13.97 -11.75 2.66
C PRO A 106 14.54 -13.17 2.54
N GLY A 107 13.70 -14.21 2.47
CA GLY A 107 14.15 -15.59 2.24
C GLY A 107 14.75 -15.78 0.86
N ALA A 108 14.12 -15.17 -0.16
CA ALA A 108 14.66 -15.12 -1.52
C ALA A 108 15.69 -14.01 -1.74
N ARG A 109 15.87 -13.11 -0.77
CA ARG A 109 16.66 -11.87 -0.84
C ARG A 109 16.27 -10.99 -2.03
N ARG A 110 14.97 -10.85 -2.29
CA ARG A 110 14.42 -10.14 -3.45
C ARG A 110 13.16 -9.38 -3.10
N ILE A 111 12.91 -8.32 -3.88
CA ILE A 111 11.58 -7.71 -3.99
C ILE A 111 11.02 -8.08 -5.36
N ARG A 112 9.83 -8.65 -5.37
CA ARG A 112 9.16 -9.17 -6.57
C ARG A 112 7.84 -8.47 -6.80
N ALA A 113 7.40 -8.42 -8.06
CA ALA A 113 6.17 -7.77 -8.48
C ALA A 113 5.31 -8.69 -9.35
N TRP A 114 3.99 -8.66 -9.16
CA TRP A 114 3.02 -9.37 -9.99
C TRP A 114 1.94 -8.42 -10.46
N LYS A 115 1.55 -8.52 -11.73
CA LYS A 115 0.33 -7.85 -12.22
C LYS A 115 -0.89 -8.59 -11.69
N LEU A 116 -1.82 -7.89 -11.07
CA LEU A 116 -3.07 -8.46 -10.59
C LEU A 116 -4.16 -8.35 -11.66
N PHE A 117 -5.01 -9.38 -11.68
CA PHE A 117 -6.22 -9.44 -12.48
C PHE A 117 -7.41 -9.74 -11.58
N LEU A 118 -8.55 -9.16 -11.92
CA LEU A 118 -9.80 -9.39 -11.23
C LEU A 118 -10.75 -10.12 -12.18
N GLU A 119 -11.21 -11.30 -11.75
CA GLU A 119 -12.14 -12.12 -12.52
C GLU A 119 -13.45 -12.28 -11.74
N ARG A 120 -14.58 -12.22 -12.44
CA ARG A 120 -15.87 -12.55 -11.84
C ARG A 120 -16.10 -14.05 -11.97
N CYS A 121 -16.45 -14.67 -10.86
CA CYS A 121 -16.99 -16.03 -10.88
C CYS A 121 -18.42 -15.98 -11.43
N LEU A 122 -18.63 -16.63 -12.57
CA LEU A 122 -19.96 -16.83 -13.13
C LEU A 122 -20.51 -18.14 -12.58
N THR A 123 -21.78 -18.12 -12.18
CA THR A 123 -22.46 -19.39 -11.84
C THR A 123 -22.64 -20.21 -13.12
N PRO A 124 -22.80 -21.54 -13.02
CA PRO A 124 -23.11 -22.37 -14.19
C PRO A 124 -24.33 -21.85 -14.97
N GLU A 125 -25.36 -21.32 -14.30
CA GLU A 125 -26.52 -20.73 -14.97
C GLU A 125 -26.17 -19.44 -15.72
N GLU A 126 -25.38 -18.55 -15.12
CA GLU A 126 -24.92 -17.31 -15.77
C GLU A 126 -24.04 -17.63 -16.99
N LYS A 127 -23.17 -18.64 -16.88
CA LYS A 127 -22.32 -19.11 -17.98
C LYS A 127 -23.15 -19.73 -19.10
N ALA A 128 -24.15 -20.55 -18.76
CA ALA A 128 -25.08 -21.12 -19.73
C ALA A 128 -25.91 -20.05 -20.45
N GLY A 129 -26.36 -19.02 -19.72
CA GLY A 129 -27.08 -17.88 -20.29
C GLY A 129 -26.22 -17.04 -21.25
N MET A 130 -24.92 -16.87 -20.97
CA MET A 130 -24.01 -16.12 -21.83
C MET A 130 -23.59 -16.88 -23.10
N LEU A 131 -23.43 -18.21 -23.04
CA LEU A 131 -22.91 -19.00 -24.17
C LEU A 131 -24.00 -19.53 -25.12
N GLY A 132 -25.28 -19.26 -24.85
CA GLY A 132 -26.38 -19.55 -25.80
C GLY A 132 -26.67 -21.03 -26.05
N ALA A 133 -26.01 -21.94 -25.33
CA ALA A 133 -26.27 -23.37 -25.36
C ALA A 133 -25.89 -23.98 -24.01
N ALA A 134 -26.60 -25.03 -23.62
CA ALA A 134 -26.17 -25.95 -22.57
C ALA A 134 -24.88 -26.64 -23.03
N VAL A 135 -23.76 -25.93 -22.95
CA VAL A 135 -22.44 -26.54 -23.03
C VAL A 135 -22.37 -27.42 -21.80
N THR A 136 -22.51 -28.73 -22.00
CA THR A 136 -22.11 -29.73 -21.02
C THR A 136 -20.64 -29.46 -20.73
N ASP A 137 -20.38 -28.70 -19.66
CA ASP A 137 -19.05 -28.25 -19.31
C ASP A 137 -18.21 -29.50 -19.02
N PRO A 138 -17.13 -29.78 -19.77
CA PRO A 138 -16.25 -30.91 -19.46
C PRO A 138 -15.51 -30.73 -18.12
N PHE A 139 -15.69 -29.58 -17.46
CA PHE A 139 -15.18 -29.27 -16.13
C PHE A 139 -16.27 -29.31 -15.04
N THR A 140 -17.30 -30.15 -15.17
CA THR A 140 -18.08 -30.56 -13.98
C THR A 140 -17.15 -31.31 -13.05
N THR A 141 -16.42 -30.59 -12.21
CA THR A 141 -15.67 -31.13 -11.10
C THR A 141 -16.67 -31.81 -10.18
N ASP A 142 -16.49 -33.11 -9.97
CA ASP A 142 -17.30 -33.91 -9.07
C ASP A 142 -17.44 -33.18 -7.72
N ALA A 143 -18.63 -33.22 -7.11
CA ALA A 143 -18.96 -32.54 -5.85
C ALA A 143 -18.08 -32.94 -4.64
N ALA A 144 -17.05 -33.76 -4.84
CA ALA A 144 -16.03 -34.17 -3.88
C ALA A 144 -14.79 -33.26 -3.86
N GLU A 145 -14.58 -32.37 -4.85
CA GLU A 145 -13.40 -31.50 -4.93
C GLU A 145 -13.60 -30.15 -4.22
N GLY A 146 -13.77 -30.19 -2.89
CA GLY A 146 -13.54 -29.01 -2.03
C GLY A 146 -14.29 -27.72 -2.44
N PRO A 147 -13.85 -26.55 -1.91
CA PRO A 147 -14.40 -25.26 -2.32
C PRO A 147 -14.15 -25.02 -3.82
N THR A 148 -15.23 -24.86 -4.60
CA THR A 148 -15.11 -24.67 -6.04
C THR A 148 -14.36 -23.37 -6.36
N ALA A 149 -13.75 -23.30 -7.55
CA ALA A 149 -13.10 -22.08 -8.03
C ALA A 149 -14.01 -20.83 -7.92
N CYS A 150 -15.34 -21.02 -7.94
CA CYS A 150 -16.37 -19.98 -7.90
C CYS A 150 -16.97 -19.67 -6.52
N ASP A 151 -16.37 -20.08 -5.42
CA ASP A 151 -16.95 -19.85 -4.10
C ASP A 151 -17.02 -18.39 -3.65
N LEU A 152 -16.22 -17.51 -4.25
CA LEU A 152 -16.31 -16.07 -4.07
C LEU A 152 -16.93 -15.43 -5.31
N PRO A 153 -17.74 -14.37 -5.19
CA PRO A 153 -18.27 -13.63 -6.35
C PRO A 153 -17.17 -13.12 -7.29
N TRP A 154 -16.00 -12.81 -6.73
CA TRP A 154 -14.85 -12.29 -7.45
C TRP A 154 -13.57 -12.97 -6.97
N THR A 155 -12.65 -13.22 -7.91
CA THR A 155 -11.35 -13.83 -7.66
C THR A 155 -10.23 -12.92 -8.12
N LEU A 156 -9.19 -12.81 -7.28
CA LEU A 156 -7.94 -12.19 -7.66
C LEU A 156 -7.00 -13.24 -8.24
N ARG A 157 -6.30 -12.87 -9.31
CA ARG A 157 -5.26 -13.69 -9.91
C ARG A 157 -3.98 -12.89 -10.05
N ALA A 158 -2.85 -13.54 -9.81
CA ALA A 158 -1.54 -12.98 -10.10
C ALA A 158 -1.08 -13.42 -11.49
N GLY A 159 -0.52 -12.46 -12.23
CA GLY A 159 0.06 -12.63 -13.55
C GLY A 159 1.53 -13.00 -13.52
N HIS A 160 2.25 -12.48 -14.52
CA HIS A 160 3.69 -12.68 -14.65
C HIS A 160 4.46 -12.04 -13.48
N GLU A 161 5.40 -12.80 -12.93
CA GLU A 161 6.34 -12.38 -11.89
C GLU A 161 7.50 -11.58 -12.49
N VAL A 162 7.87 -10.47 -11.87
CA VAL A 162 9.09 -9.72 -12.22
C VAL A 162 9.89 -9.48 -10.94
N THR A 163 11.19 -9.77 -10.96
CA THR A 163 12.08 -9.34 -9.88
C THR A 163 12.41 -7.86 -10.08
N VAL A 164 12.19 -7.04 -9.06
CA VAL A 164 12.45 -5.59 -9.09
C VAL A 164 13.80 -5.28 -8.47
N VAL A 165 14.10 -5.92 -7.33
CA VAL A 165 15.36 -5.73 -6.59
C VAL A 165 15.91 -7.10 -6.22
N SER A 166 17.22 -7.29 -6.40
CA SER A 166 17.96 -8.48 -5.98
C SER A 166 18.93 -8.17 -4.85
N ASP A 167 19.37 -9.21 -4.14
CA ASP A 167 20.39 -9.16 -3.08
C ASP A 167 20.00 -8.31 -1.85
N VAL A 168 18.71 -8.03 -1.68
CA VAL A 168 18.18 -7.19 -0.59
C VAL A 168 17.60 -8.04 0.54
N SER A 169 17.89 -7.70 1.79
CA SER A 169 17.20 -8.28 2.95
C SER A 169 16.14 -7.29 3.39
N SER A 170 15.04 -7.24 2.66
CA SER A 170 13.93 -6.32 2.94
C SER A 170 12.76 -7.07 3.53
N GLU A 171 12.29 -6.64 4.70
CA GLU A 171 11.05 -7.14 5.30
C GLU A 171 9.83 -6.30 4.93
N TRP A 172 10.01 -5.07 4.45
CA TRP A 172 8.91 -4.12 4.21
C TRP A 172 9.08 -3.34 2.93
N VAL A 173 7.97 -3.18 2.22
CA VAL A 173 7.86 -2.42 0.98
C VAL A 173 6.60 -1.57 1.02
N SER A 174 6.62 -0.41 0.35
CA SER A 174 5.48 0.50 0.20
C SER A 174 5.55 1.17 -1.17
N VAL A 175 4.40 1.59 -1.69
CA VAL A 175 4.30 2.37 -2.93
C VAL A 175 3.52 3.64 -2.63
N ASP A 176 4.04 4.80 -3.04
CA ASP A 176 3.30 6.05 -2.92
C ASP A 176 2.31 6.27 -4.08
N LYS A 177 1.50 7.32 -3.99
CA LYS A 177 0.53 7.67 -5.04
C LYS A 177 1.15 8.10 -6.38
N ASP A 178 2.45 8.37 -6.41
CA ASP A 178 3.18 8.75 -7.63
C ASP A 178 3.85 7.52 -8.27
N GLY A 179 3.70 6.34 -7.67
CA GLY A 179 4.25 5.07 -8.15
C GLY A 179 5.70 4.83 -7.74
N ASN A 180 6.26 5.60 -6.81
CA ASN A 180 7.61 5.34 -6.29
C ASN A 180 7.56 4.18 -5.30
N LEU A 181 8.51 3.25 -5.41
CA LEU A 181 8.67 2.12 -4.50
C LEU A 181 9.63 2.50 -3.38
N TYR A 182 9.22 2.30 -2.13
CA TYR A 182 10.08 2.46 -0.96
C TYR A 182 10.25 1.11 -0.26
N TYR A 183 11.44 0.85 0.26
CA TYR A 183 11.69 -0.36 1.03
C TYR A 183 12.76 -0.14 2.10
N SER A 184 12.69 -0.91 3.17
CA SER A 184 13.74 -0.96 4.20
C SER A 184 14.67 -2.15 3.95
N ASP A 185 15.96 -1.99 4.17
CA ASP A 185 16.95 -3.08 4.17
C ASP A 185 17.54 -3.20 5.58
N GLN A 186 17.23 -4.31 6.24
CA GLN A 186 17.64 -4.57 7.63
C GLN A 186 19.14 -4.85 7.73
N ASN A 187 19.76 -5.46 6.72
CA ASN A 187 21.19 -5.77 6.73
C ASN A 187 22.03 -4.52 6.50
N LYS A 188 21.63 -3.68 5.54
CA LYS A 188 22.30 -2.40 5.26
C LYS A 188 21.89 -1.29 6.22
N LYS A 189 20.89 -1.52 7.08
CA LYS A 189 20.28 -0.51 7.96
C LYS A 189 19.93 0.77 7.21
N SER A 190 19.21 0.61 6.11
CA SER A 190 18.91 1.69 5.16
C SER A 190 17.44 1.75 4.76
N VAL A 191 17.01 2.95 4.38
CA VAL A 191 15.72 3.24 3.79
C VAL A 191 15.97 3.66 2.34
N ASN A 192 15.34 2.97 1.40
CA ASN A 192 15.64 3.06 -0.03
C ASN A 192 14.41 3.45 -0.83
N LYS A 193 14.63 4.04 -2.00
CA LYS A 193 13.62 4.45 -2.97
C LYS A 193 14.01 4.06 -4.38
N ILE A 194 13.02 3.59 -5.16
CA ILE A 194 13.09 3.45 -6.61
C ILE A 194 12.05 4.39 -7.20
N ASP A 195 12.49 5.32 -8.05
CA ASP A 195 11.59 6.24 -8.71
C ASP A 195 10.65 5.50 -9.68
N ALA A 196 9.44 6.01 -9.84
CA ALA A 196 8.39 5.38 -10.64
C ALA A 196 8.84 5.04 -12.08
N THR A 197 9.61 5.93 -12.71
CA THR A 197 10.15 5.69 -14.07
C THR A 197 11.11 4.50 -14.11
N LEU A 198 12.08 4.44 -13.18
CA LEU A 198 13.02 3.33 -13.08
C LEU A 198 12.28 2.02 -12.76
N LEU A 199 11.26 2.10 -11.89
CA LEU A 199 10.41 0.96 -11.54
C LEU A 199 9.68 0.39 -12.76
N LEU A 200 9.13 1.25 -13.62
CA LEU A 200 8.48 0.83 -14.87
C LEU A 200 9.47 0.18 -15.83
N ASN A 201 10.67 0.73 -15.98
CA ASN A 201 11.72 0.16 -16.84
C ASN A 201 12.13 -1.24 -16.36
N LEU A 202 12.28 -1.44 -15.04
CA LEU A 202 12.53 -2.75 -14.43
C LEU A 202 11.40 -3.73 -14.71
N ILE A 203 10.16 -3.28 -14.56
CA ILE A 203 8.96 -4.09 -14.79
C ILE A 203 8.81 -4.53 -16.25
N HIS A 204 9.21 -3.67 -17.19
CA HIS A 204 9.19 -3.98 -18.62
C HIS A 204 10.43 -4.77 -19.07
N GLY A 205 11.41 -4.99 -18.19
CA GLY A 205 12.64 -5.70 -18.51
C GLY A 205 13.63 -4.88 -19.35
N GLU A 206 13.45 -3.55 -19.39
CA GLU A 206 14.38 -2.63 -20.07
C GLU A 206 15.70 -2.50 -19.31
N ILE A 207 15.64 -2.61 -17.97
CA ILE A 207 16.80 -2.63 -17.08
C ILE A 207 16.76 -3.92 -16.28
N GLN A 208 17.90 -4.58 -16.12
CA GLN A 208 17.96 -5.79 -15.29
C GLN A 208 18.21 -5.42 -13.82
N PRO A 209 17.58 -6.10 -12.84
CA PRO A 209 17.81 -5.82 -11.42
C PRO A 209 19.27 -5.93 -10.97
N ALA A 210 20.08 -6.72 -11.68
CA ALA A 210 21.52 -6.87 -11.40
C ALA A 210 22.36 -5.67 -11.86
N GLU A 211 21.82 -4.81 -12.72
CA GLU A 211 22.49 -3.61 -13.24
C GLU A 211 22.25 -2.38 -12.34
N LEU A 212 21.28 -2.48 -11.43
CA LEU A 212 20.93 -1.39 -10.51
C LEU A 212 22.11 -1.05 -9.60
N LYS A 213 22.49 0.22 -9.61
CA LYS A 213 23.49 0.76 -8.68
C LYS A 213 22.79 1.34 -7.47
N HIS A 214 23.44 1.26 -6.31
CA HIS A 214 23.00 2.00 -5.13
C HIS A 214 23.66 3.37 -5.11
N ARG A 215 22.87 4.41 -4.84
CA ARG A 215 23.35 5.80 -4.78
C ARG A 215 22.87 6.46 -3.49
N PRO A 216 23.77 7.00 -2.65
CA PRO A 216 23.36 7.77 -1.48
C PRO A 216 22.68 9.07 -1.92
N ALA A 217 21.54 9.40 -1.30
CA ALA A 217 20.80 10.61 -1.65
C ALA A 217 21.43 11.92 -1.11
N GLY A 218 22.50 11.81 -0.32
CA GLY A 218 23.11 12.91 0.43
C GLY A 218 24.30 13.62 -0.22
N ARG A 219 24.92 14.50 0.58
CA ARG A 219 26.02 15.42 0.20
C ARG A 219 27.20 14.73 -0.49
N ALA A 220 27.46 13.47 -0.16
CA ALA A 220 28.45 12.64 -0.84
C ALA A 220 28.24 12.59 -2.36
N PHE A 221 26.99 12.60 -2.83
CA PHE A 221 26.71 12.67 -4.27
C PHE A 221 26.99 14.05 -4.84
N ALA A 222 26.58 15.13 -4.16
CA ALA A 222 26.89 16.49 -4.59
C ALA A 222 28.41 16.74 -4.59
N GLU A 223 29.16 16.09 -3.71
CA GLU A 223 30.62 16.12 -3.67
C GLU A 223 31.24 15.25 -4.76
N SER A 224 30.71 14.05 -5.02
CA SER A 224 31.11 13.18 -6.14
C SER A 224 30.91 13.89 -7.47
N LEU A 225 29.74 14.48 -7.72
CA LEU A 225 29.48 15.28 -8.92
C LEU A 225 30.38 16.50 -9.02
N ARG A 226 30.71 17.16 -7.90
CA ARG A 226 31.69 18.26 -7.90
C ARG A 226 33.09 17.76 -8.24
N GLN A 227 33.46 16.57 -7.78
CA GLN A 227 34.76 15.98 -8.05
C GLN A 227 34.86 15.51 -9.50
N GLU A 228 33.87 14.78 -10.00
CA GLU A 228 33.76 14.39 -11.41
C GLU A 228 33.70 15.62 -12.34
N GLY A 229 32.97 16.67 -11.94
CA GLY A 229 32.93 17.93 -12.66
C GLY A 229 34.27 18.67 -12.69
N LYS A 230 35.06 18.60 -11.59
CA LYS A 230 36.43 19.12 -11.56
C LYS A 230 37.36 18.31 -12.47
N GLU A 231 37.30 16.99 -12.40
CA GLU A 231 38.09 16.10 -13.25
C GLU A 231 37.78 16.29 -14.74
N ALA A 232 36.49 16.41 -15.09
CA ALA A 232 36.06 16.70 -16.46
C ALA A 232 36.54 18.09 -16.93
N MET A 233 36.57 19.09 -16.05
CA MET A 233 37.12 20.42 -16.38
C MET A 233 38.63 20.41 -16.53
N GLU A 234 39.37 19.65 -15.73
CA GLU A 234 40.83 19.48 -15.88
C GLU A 234 41.19 18.78 -17.19
N VAL A 235 40.44 17.74 -17.59
CA VAL A 235 40.63 17.10 -18.90
C VAL A 235 40.37 18.08 -20.04
N LYS A 236 39.38 18.96 -19.90
CA LYS A 236 39.06 19.98 -20.92
C LYS A 236 40.10 21.10 -20.97
N ALA A 237 40.70 21.48 -19.84
CA ALA A 237 41.82 22.41 -19.81
C ALA A 237 43.05 21.83 -20.54
N GLY A 238 43.34 20.54 -20.37
CA GLY A 238 44.39 19.85 -21.15
C GLY A 238 44.11 19.81 -22.66
N LEU A 239 42.84 19.77 -23.09
CA LEU A 239 42.48 19.90 -24.51
C LEU A 239 42.54 21.35 -25.03
N ALA A 240 42.39 22.36 -24.17
CA ALA A 240 42.52 23.75 -24.58
C ALA A 240 43.97 24.08 -25.00
N ASP A 241 44.96 23.55 -24.28
CA ASP A 241 46.38 23.66 -24.65
C ASP A 241 46.70 22.91 -25.97
N ALA A 242 46.00 21.81 -26.26
CA ALA A 242 46.10 21.14 -27.57
C ALA A 242 45.36 21.91 -28.69
N GLY A 243 44.38 22.75 -28.34
CA GLY A 243 43.59 23.56 -29.27
C GLY A 243 44.33 24.81 -29.80
N GLU A 244 45.33 25.32 -29.10
CA GLU A 244 46.21 26.38 -29.63
C GLU A 244 47.01 25.91 -30.85
N ALA A 245 47.34 24.63 -30.95
CA ALA A 245 47.98 24.07 -32.15
C ALA A 245 47.02 23.89 -33.34
N LEU A 246 45.71 23.80 -33.12
CA LEU A 246 44.71 23.55 -34.17
C LEU A 246 44.03 24.84 -34.68
N THR A 247 43.97 25.88 -33.84
CA THR A 247 43.36 27.17 -34.18
C THR A 247 44.16 27.96 -35.23
N ASP A 248 45.47 27.71 -35.37
CA ASP A 248 46.27 28.25 -36.47
C ASP A 248 45.98 27.58 -37.83
N SER A 249 45.43 26.36 -37.86
CA SER A 249 44.98 25.71 -39.11
C SER A 249 43.56 26.12 -39.53
N VAL A 250 42.68 26.51 -38.60
CA VAL A 250 41.26 26.78 -38.91
C VAL A 250 40.99 28.26 -39.23
N LYS A 251 41.90 29.19 -38.89
CA LYS A 251 41.84 30.60 -39.30
C LYS A 251 41.82 30.81 -40.83
N GLY A 252 42.14 29.80 -41.63
CA GLY A 252 42.00 29.84 -43.09
C GLY A 252 40.57 29.62 -43.64
N ALA A 253 39.62 29.14 -42.84
CA ALA A 253 38.31 28.69 -43.34
C ALA A 253 37.09 29.52 -42.85
N ALA A 254 37.28 30.44 -41.89
CA ALA A 254 36.17 31.14 -41.21
C ALA A 254 35.66 32.41 -41.92
N GLY A 255 35.79 32.50 -43.25
CA GLY A 255 35.39 33.68 -44.03
C GLY A 255 33.94 33.68 -44.54
N MET A 256 33.08 32.69 -44.23
CA MET A 256 31.88 32.50 -45.07
C MET A 256 30.53 32.13 -44.43
N LEU A 257 30.36 32.04 -43.11
CA LEU A 257 29.03 31.73 -42.55
C LEU A 257 28.61 32.70 -41.44
N GLY A 258 27.54 33.42 -41.77
CA GLY A 258 26.99 34.54 -41.03
C GLY A 258 26.13 34.16 -39.83
N SER A 259 25.80 35.24 -39.13
CA SER A 259 24.96 35.38 -37.95
C SER A 259 23.68 34.52 -37.97
N ALA A 260 23.65 33.47 -37.16
CA ALA A 260 22.40 32.83 -36.75
C ALA A 260 22.22 32.97 -35.23
N SER A 261 21.23 33.81 -34.92
CA SER A 261 20.53 34.06 -33.66
C SER A 261 20.74 33.07 -32.50
N ALA A 262 21.25 33.59 -31.37
CA ALA A 262 21.49 32.88 -30.11
C ALA A 262 20.27 32.89 -29.16
N THR A 263 19.06 32.64 -29.67
CA THR A 263 17.82 32.82 -28.86
C THR A 263 16.84 31.66 -29.03
N ALA A 264 17.28 30.41 -28.79
CA ALA A 264 16.38 29.27 -28.58
C ALA A 264 17.15 28.03 -28.06
N ILE A 265 17.79 28.13 -26.88
CA ILE A 265 18.24 26.94 -26.15
C ILE A 265 17.82 27.11 -24.69
N SER A 266 16.50 27.14 -24.46
CA SER A 266 15.99 26.72 -23.15
C SER A 266 16.15 25.21 -23.14
N ALA A 267 17.33 24.77 -22.71
CA ALA A 267 17.71 23.38 -22.65
C ALA A 267 16.65 22.60 -21.88
N VAL A 268 15.91 21.76 -22.59
CA VAL A 268 15.40 20.51 -22.04
C VAL A 268 16.65 19.75 -21.64
N LEU A 269 17.14 19.98 -20.43
CA LEU A 269 18.15 19.11 -19.84
C LEU A 269 17.50 17.74 -19.83
N PRO A 270 18.02 16.75 -20.58
CA PRO A 270 17.52 15.39 -20.46
C PRO A 270 17.68 15.04 -18.99
N THR A 271 16.55 14.81 -18.32
CA THR A 271 16.55 14.13 -17.04
C THR A 271 17.08 12.74 -17.37
N VAL A 272 18.40 12.58 -17.31
CA VAL A 272 19.04 11.28 -17.37
C VAL A 272 18.39 10.51 -16.24
N SER A 273 17.54 9.54 -16.60
CA SER A 273 17.03 8.58 -15.64
C SER A 273 18.26 7.89 -15.09
N ASP A 274 18.62 8.24 -13.85
CA ASP A 274 19.72 7.61 -13.17
C ASP A 274 19.23 6.21 -12.83
N ASP A 275 19.84 5.17 -13.42
CA ASP A 275 19.50 3.76 -13.20
C ASP A 275 20.02 3.28 -11.84
N SER A 276 19.76 4.08 -10.80
CA SER A 276 20.21 3.84 -9.45
C SER A 276 19.06 3.87 -8.44
N ILE A 277 19.15 2.95 -7.49
CA ILE A 277 18.34 2.94 -6.28
C ILE A 277 18.85 4.06 -5.37
N LEU A 278 17.95 4.92 -4.95
CA LEU A 278 18.24 6.01 -4.02
C LEU A 278 18.25 5.49 -2.58
N GLU A 279 19.41 5.49 -1.95
CA GLU A 279 19.54 5.22 -0.52
C GLU A 279 19.25 6.53 0.22
N LEU A 280 17.99 6.71 0.63
CA LEU A 280 17.51 7.95 1.22
C LEU A 280 18.18 8.23 2.56
N PHE A 281 18.21 7.20 3.43
CA PHE A 281 18.71 7.30 4.79
C PHE A 281 19.47 6.02 5.17
N GLN A 282 20.55 6.16 5.92
CA GLN A 282 21.36 5.04 6.42
C GLN A 282 21.74 5.28 7.87
N ALA A 283 21.80 4.25 8.70
CA ALA A 283 22.16 4.37 10.10
C ALA A 283 23.51 5.04 10.36
N ALA A 284 24.47 4.91 9.43
CA ALA A 284 25.79 5.55 9.54
C ALA A 284 25.71 7.09 9.47
N ASP A 285 24.84 7.62 8.61
CA ASP A 285 24.77 9.05 8.30
C ASP A 285 23.52 9.74 8.85
N SER A 286 22.53 8.95 9.30
CA SER A 286 21.21 9.43 9.72
C SER A 286 20.96 9.10 11.19
N PRO A 287 20.94 10.09 12.10
CA PRO A 287 20.91 9.86 13.55
C PRO A 287 19.64 9.19 14.08
N HIS A 288 18.59 9.06 13.25
CA HIS A 288 17.29 8.50 13.62
C HIS A 288 16.93 7.22 12.84
N VAL A 289 17.93 6.62 12.18
CA VAL A 289 17.79 5.31 11.54
C VAL A 289 18.51 4.27 12.40
N ALA A 290 17.77 3.25 12.84
CA ALA A 290 18.30 2.10 13.55
C ALA A 290 18.28 0.88 12.60
N THR A 291 17.62 -0.22 12.98
CA THR A 291 17.20 -1.28 12.08
C THR A 291 15.80 -0.94 11.52
N PRO A 292 15.69 -0.38 10.30
CA PRO A 292 14.41 0.08 9.77
C PRO A 292 13.48 -1.10 9.49
N GLY A 293 12.21 -0.99 9.85
CA GLY A 293 11.13 -1.97 9.66
C GLY A 293 10.08 -1.46 8.68
N GLY A 294 8.81 -1.46 9.11
CA GLY A 294 7.67 -0.97 8.35
C GLY A 294 7.94 0.40 7.78
N ILE A 295 7.52 0.61 6.53
CA ILE A 295 7.77 1.83 5.78
C ILE A 295 6.51 2.28 5.05
N ALA A 296 6.30 3.59 4.97
CA ALA A 296 5.28 4.18 4.13
C ALA A 296 5.64 5.62 3.77
N SER A 297 5.03 6.13 2.70
CA SER A 297 5.23 7.51 2.27
C SER A 297 3.88 8.19 1.98
N ASP A 298 3.83 9.49 2.25
CA ASP A 298 2.74 10.37 1.83
C ASP A 298 3.15 11.27 0.65
N THR A 299 4.12 10.83 -0.14
CA THR A 299 4.79 11.56 -1.24
C THR A 299 5.76 12.66 -0.78
N VAL A 300 5.49 13.33 0.33
CA VAL A 300 6.36 14.43 0.82
C VAL A 300 7.39 13.88 1.79
N GLN A 301 6.92 13.05 2.72
CA GLN A 301 7.72 12.41 3.75
C GLN A 301 7.68 10.89 3.58
N VAL A 302 8.76 10.27 4.05
CA VAL A 302 8.86 8.84 4.28
C VAL A 302 8.90 8.65 5.79
N TYR A 303 8.13 7.68 6.25
CA TYR A 303 8.06 7.24 7.64
C TYR A 303 8.56 5.81 7.71
N TRP A 304 9.37 5.51 8.72
CA TRP A 304 9.80 4.14 8.99
C TRP A 304 9.72 3.83 10.47
N ALA A 305 9.42 2.58 10.79
CA ALA A 305 9.56 2.03 12.12
C ALA A 305 11.01 1.64 12.36
N ASN A 306 11.50 1.77 13.58
CA ASN A 306 12.78 1.20 14.00
C ASN A 306 12.50 -0.05 14.84
N GLN A 307 13.02 -1.20 14.41
CA GLN A 307 12.83 -2.50 15.08
C GLN A 307 13.66 -2.63 16.35
N ASP A 308 14.66 -1.77 16.54
CA ASP A 308 15.52 -1.69 17.72
C ASP A 308 15.86 -0.23 18.03
N HIS A 309 16.32 0.05 19.25
CA HIS A 309 16.77 1.37 19.69
C HIS A 309 15.73 2.48 19.52
N GLY A 310 14.43 2.15 19.59
CA GLY A 310 13.34 3.09 19.39
C GLY A 310 13.33 4.23 20.41
N PHE A 311 13.78 4.02 21.65
CA PHE A 311 13.87 5.12 22.63
C PHE A 311 14.93 6.18 22.25
N GLU A 312 16.07 5.74 21.70
CA GLU A 312 17.19 6.60 21.33
C GLU A 312 16.97 7.23 19.94
N LYS A 313 16.79 6.37 18.94
CA LYS A 313 16.70 6.70 17.52
C LYS A 313 15.31 7.17 17.11
N GLY A 314 14.30 6.93 17.94
CA GLY A 314 12.88 7.18 17.65
C GLY A 314 12.20 5.88 17.24
N SER A 315 11.05 5.55 17.85
CA SER A 315 10.23 4.38 17.48
C SER A 315 9.81 4.49 16.02
N ILE A 316 9.37 5.70 15.64
CA ILE A 316 9.10 6.08 14.25
C ILE A 316 10.03 7.21 13.83
N GLY A 317 10.85 6.95 12.81
CA GLY A 317 11.65 7.94 12.12
C GLY A 317 10.88 8.58 10.96
N THR A 318 11.32 9.77 10.55
CA THR A 318 10.76 10.49 9.40
C THR A 318 11.84 11.24 8.63
N GLY A 319 11.64 11.45 7.33
CA GLY A 319 12.51 12.24 6.47
C GLY A 319 11.82 12.59 5.16
N PHE A 320 12.40 13.50 4.37
CA PHE A 320 11.84 13.89 3.07
C PHE A 320 12.03 12.79 2.01
N ALA A 321 10.99 12.53 1.21
CA ALA A 321 11.05 11.56 0.10
C ALA A 321 11.97 12.00 -1.05
N ALA A 322 12.24 13.31 -1.17
CA ALA A 322 13.15 13.91 -2.13
C ALA A 322 14.21 14.78 -1.42
N PRO A 323 15.22 14.16 -0.79
CA PRO A 323 16.20 14.87 0.02
C PRO A 323 17.14 15.78 -0.79
N SER A 324 17.26 15.56 -2.10
CA SER A 324 18.08 16.38 -3.01
C SER A 324 17.65 17.84 -3.08
N LEU A 325 16.44 18.17 -2.65
CA LEU A 325 15.93 19.53 -2.57
C LEU A 325 16.45 20.31 -1.34
N SER A 326 17.08 19.62 -0.38
CA SER A 326 17.65 20.24 0.83
C SER A 326 19.13 20.56 0.65
N ALA A 327 19.50 21.84 0.75
CA ALA A 327 20.90 22.27 0.73
C ALA A 327 21.76 21.66 1.86
N GLU A 328 21.11 21.24 2.93
CA GLU A 328 21.75 20.63 4.11
C GLU A 328 21.84 19.09 4.02
N GLY A 329 21.39 18.50 2.91
CA GLY A 329 21.32 17.05 2.74
C GLY A 329 20.09 16.40 3.38
N PRO A 330 20.01 15.06 3.35
CA PRO A 330 18.92 14.29 3.93
C PRO A 330 18.89 14.49 5.44
N LYS A 331 17.88 15.22 5.93
CA LYS A 331 17.60 15.33 7.35
C LYS A 331 16.59 14.27 7.75
N THR A 332 16.93 13.51 8.78
CA THR A 332 15.98 12.65 9.48
C THR A 332 15.47 13.34 10.74
N GLY A 333 14.26 13.00 11.17
CA GLY A 333 13.65 13.41 12.44
C GLY A 333 13.05 12.21 13.18
N LYS A 334 12.70 12.43 14.45
CA LYS A 334 11.91 11.48 15.25
C LYS A 334 10.47 11.95 15.28
N LEU A 335 9.54 11.10 14.86
CA LEU A 335 8.12 11.39 15.00
C LEU A 335 7.64 11.06 16.41
N THR A 336 8.13 9.94 16.97
CA THR A 336 7.88 9.52 18.35
C THR A 336 8.99 8.57 18.83
N ASN A 337 9.12 8.38 20.14
CA ASN A 337 10.12 7.52 20.79
C ASN A 337 9.55 6.82 22.04
N GLN A 338 8.30 6.36 21.96
CA GLN A 338 7.57 5.79 23.10
C GLN A 338 7.73 4.27 23.27
N THR A 339 8.21 3.57 22.24
CA THR A 339 8.45 2.13 22.27
C THR A 339 9.88 1.80 21.83
N GLU A 340 10.46 0.73 22.37
CA GLU A 340 11.80 0.30 22.00
C GLU A 340 11.84 -0.41 20.64
N HIS A 341 10.77 -1.13 20.33
CA HIS A 341 10.61 -1.89 19.10
C HIS A 341 9.38 -1.37 18.35
N SER A 342 9.47 -1.28 17.02
CA SER A 342 8.36 -0.97 16.14
C SER A 342 8.47 -1.78 14.86
N PHE A 343 7.34 -2.29 14.36
CA PHE A 343 7.28 -3.21 13.23
C PHE A 343 6.56 -2.57 12.03
N GLY A 344 5.33 -2.97 11.74
CA GLY A 344 4.58 -2.39 10.63
C GLY A 344 4.08 -0.98 10.95
N LEU A 345 3.79 -0.21 9.90
CA LEU A 345 3.12 1.08 10.01
C LEU A 345 2.20 1.32 8.81
N ALA A 346 1.22 2.20 9.00
CA ALA A 346 0.38 2.75 7.96
C ALA A 346 0.22 4.26 8.16
N VAL A 347 0.10 5.00 7.06
CA VAL A 347 -0.04 6.45 7.08
C VAL A 347 -1.48 6.81 6.73
N THR A 348 -2.13 7.57 7.61
CA THR A 348 -3.44 8.17 7.36
C THR A 348 -3.28 9.62 6.90
N ARG A 349 -4.39 10.35 6.73
CA ARG A 349 -4.34 11.77 6.38
C ARG A 349 -3.58 12.61 7.41
N ASN A 350 -3.78 12.33 8.70
CA ASN A 350 -3.31 13.16 9.81
C ASN A 350 -2.42 12.44 10.82
N ALA A 351 -2.31 11.12 10.75
CA ALA A 351 -1.56 10.32 11.72
C ALA A 351 -0.69 9.25 11.04
N VAL A 352 0.34 8.82 11.76
CA VAL A 352 1.05 7.56 11.50
C VAL A 352 0.60 6.57 12.55
N ILE A 353 0.11 5.42 12.10
CA ILE A 353 -0.30 4.32 12.97
C ILE A 353 0.75 3.22 12.84
N PHE A 354 1.22 2.67 13.95
CA PHE A 354 2.28 1.67 13.96
C PHE A 354 2.08 0.63 15.05
N SER A 355 2.74 -0.51 14.90
CA SER A 355 2.73 -1.61 15.87
C SER A 355 4.09 -1.73 16.57
N ASP A 356 4.07 -2.10 17.86
CA ASP A 356 5.27 -2.52 18.62
C ASP A 356 5.31 -4.03 18.92
N GLY A 357 4.38 -4.80 18.36
CA GLY A 357 4.17 -6.23 18.63
C GLY A 357 3.03 -6.50 19.60
N GLY A 358 2.96 -5.80 20.74
CA GLY A 358 1.88 -6.01 21.74
C GLY A 358 0.70 -5.05 21.58
N ALA A 359 0.95 -3.89 20.99
CA ALA A 359 -0.01 -2.81 20.86
C ALA A 359 0.13 -2.09 19.51
N VAL A 360 -0.96 -1.43 19.13
CA VAL A 360 -1.00 -0.50 18.00
C VAL A 360 -1.16 0.92 18.54
N TYR A 361 -0.30 1.80 18.06
CA TYR A 361 -0.19 3.20 18.47
C TYR A 361 -0.50 4.13 17.32
N GLY A 362 -0.98 5.32 17.63
CA GLY A 362 -1.11 6.41 16.67
C GLY A 362 -0.40 7.68 17.13
N VAL A 363 0.27 8.37 16.21
CA VAL A 363 0.92 9.66 16.45
C VAL A 363 0.54 10.65 15.37
N SER A 364 0.33 11.92 15.75
CA SER A 364 0.07 13.01 14.78
C SER A 364 1.26 13.19 13.83
N LYS A 365 0.99 13.29 12.52
CA LYS A 365 2.01 13.62 11.51
C LYS A 365 2.58 15.02 11.72
N PHE A 366 1.73 15.94 12.16
CA PHE A 366 2.08 17.35 12.37
C PHE A 366 2.45 17.55 13.83
N GLY A 367 3.73 17.74 14.10
CA GLY A 367 4.28 17.97 15.43
C GLY A 367 4.84 16.72 16.12
N GLY A 368 4.44 15.52 15.70
CA GLY A 368 4.87 14.28 16.35
C GLY A 368 4.45 14.20 17.82
N GLY A 369 5.27 13.55 18.64
CA GLY A 369 5.17 13.59 20.10
C GLY A 369 4.78 12.26 20.75
N ALA A 370 3.96 12.33 21.81
CA ALA A 370 3.47 11.16 22.51
C ALA A 370 2.53 10.36 21.61
N ALA A 371 2.81 9.06 21.48
CA ALA A 371 1.96 8.14 20.74
C ALA A 371 0.80 7.66 21.64
N THR A 372 -0.42 7.66 21.10
CA THR A 372 -1.62 7.17 21.78
C THR A 372 -1.75 5.66 21.56
N PRO A 373 -1.82 4.82 22.62
CA PRO A 373 -2.03 3.38 22.48
C PRO A 373 -3.48 3.12 22.06
N LEU A 374 -3.72 2.93 20.77
CA LEU A 374 -5.08 2.72 20.23
C LEU A 374 -5.67 1.41 20.74
N ASN A 375 -4.88 0.34 20.79
CA ASN A 375 -5.29 -0.94 21.38
C ASN A 375 -4.05 -1.77 21.76
N GLY A 376 -4.08 -2.44 22.92
CA GLY A 376 -2.99 -3.25 23.46
C GLY A 376 -3.31 -4.74 23.62
N ASN A 377 -4.35 -5.25 22.95
CA ASN A 377 -4.80 -6.65 23.06
C ASN A 377 -4.28 -7.52 21.90
N PHE A 378 -3.11 -7.20 21.34
CA PHE A 378 -2.47 -8.02 20.31
C PHE A 378 -1.41 -8.94 20.91
N ILE A 379 -1.18 -10.08 20.28
CA ILE A 379 -0.13 -11.02 20.71
C ILE A 379 1.20 -10.66 20.04
N ILE A 380 1.23 -10.64 18.70
CA ILE A 380 2.37 -10.20 17.88
C ILE A 380 1.83 -9.47 16.65
N SER A 381 1.36 -8.23 16.84
CA SER A 381 0.96 -7.35 15.74
C SER A 381 2.15 -7.02 14.82
N ARG A 382 1.91 -7.06 13.51
CA ARG A 382 2.90 -6.85 12.45
C ARG A 382 2.42 -5.81 11.45
N GLY A 383 1.91 -6.24 10.30
CA GLY A 383 1.53 -5.38 9.19
C GLY A 383 0.26 -4.63 9.47
N LEU A 384 0.24 -3.38 8.98
CA LEU A 384 -0.94 -2.54 9.02
C LEU A 384 -1.24 -2.03 7.62
N VAL A 385 -2.53 -1.92 7.30
CA VAL A 385 -2.98 -1.25 6.08
C VAL A 385 -4.22 -0.41 6.38
N TRP A 386 -4.22 0.84 5.92
CA TRP A 386 -5.32 1.77 6.10
C TRP A 386 -6.30 1.69 4.93
N ASP A 387 -7.59 1.72 5.24
CA ASP A 387 -8.66 1.59 4.25
C ASP A 387 -8.99 2.90 3.50
N GLY A 388 -8.34 4.01 3.84
CA GLY A 388 -8.62 5.32 3.24
C GLY A 388 -9.81 6.09 3.85
N SER A 389 -10.66 5.43 4.64
CA SER A 389 -11.93 5.96 5.18
C SER A 389 -11.99 6.07 6.71
N GLY A 390 -11.10 5.42 7.43
CA GLY A 390 -11.07 5.53 8.90
C GLY A 390 -10.88 4.23 9.66
N SER A 391 -10.64 3.13 8.96
CA SER A 391 -10.33 1.83 9.57
C SER A 391 -8.94 1.37 9.18
N ILE A 392 -8.27 0.72 10.11
CA ILE A 392 -6.99 0.08 9.88
C ILE A 392 -7.14 -1.43 10.07
N PHE A 393 -6.53 -2.18 9.17
CA PHE A 393 -6.39 -3.62 9.32
C PHE A 393 -5.04 -3.93 9.96
N VAL A 394 -5.01 -4.90 10.87
CA VAL A 394 -3.82 -5.29 11.64
C VAL A 394 -3.64 -6.79 11.51
N ALA A 395 -2.50 -7.23 10.98
CA ALA A 395 -2.09 -8.62 10.99
C ALA A 395 -1.45 -8.94 12.34
N ASP A 396 -2.04 -9.87 13.08
CA ASP A 396 -1.49 -10.39 14.33
C ASP A 396 -0.96 -11.80 14.08
N GLU A 397 0.35 -11.88 13.93
CA GLU A 397 1.10 -13.12 13.67
C GLU A 397 0.87 -14.11 14.82
N GLY A 398 0.93 -13.62 16.06
CA GLY A 398 0.81 -14.45 17.27
C GLY A 398 -0.61 -14.97 17.49
N ALA A 399 -1.63 -14.20 17.11
CA ALA A 399 -3.02 -14.64 17.15
C ALA A 399 -3.44 -15.44 15.90
N SER A 400 -2.60 -15.50 14.86
CA SER A 400 -2.95 -16.10 13.56
C SER A 400 -4.26 -15.54 13.01
N ALA A 401 -4.44 -14.22 13.12
CA ALA A 401 -5.67 -13.55 12.77
C ALA A 401 -5.40 -12.16 12.19
N VAL A 402 -6.38 -11.65 11.44
CA VAL A 402 -6.40 -10.25 11.01
C VAL A 402 -7.58 -9.54 11.64
N TYR A 403 -7.30 -8.37 12.21
CA TYR A 403 -8.29 -7.53 12.86
C TYR A 403 -8.52 -6.24 12.08
N ALA A 404 -9.70 -5.65 12.24
CA ALA A 404 -10.01 -4.29 11.82
C ALA A 404 -10.34 -3.45 13.05
N MET A 405 -9.93 -2.19 13.06
CA MET A 405 -10.28 -1.24 14.11
C MET A 405 -10.36 0.19 13.56
N PRO A 406 -11.19 1.06 14.16
CA PRO A 406 -11.23 2.46 13.77
C PRO A 406 -9.94 3.19 14.15
N CYS A 407 -9.48 4.09 13.28
CA CYS A 407 -8.30 4.92 13.48
C CYS A 407 -8.52 6.40 13.12
N SER A 408 -9.76 6.82 12.88
CA SER A 408 -10.11 8.22 12.55
C SER A 408 -9.82 9.19 13.69
N ILE A 409 -9.94 8.73 14.93
CA ILE A 409 -9.66 9.49 16.14
C ILE A 409 -8.59 8.73 16.91
N LEU A 410 -7.52 9.42 17.30
CA LEU A 410 -6.49 8.86 18.15
C LEU A 410 -7.00 8.84 19.59
N ALA A 411 -7.69 7.77 19.96
CA ALA A 411 -8.16 7.52 21.32
C ALA A 411 -7.83 6.10 21.75
N GLU A 412 -7.60 5.91 23.04
CA GLU A 412 -7.24 4.62 23.61
C GLU A 412 -8.39 3.62 23.58
N ASN A 413 -8.06 2.33 23.61
CA ASN A 413 -9.01 1.22 23.69
C ASN A 413 -10.05 1.21 22.55
N GLN A 414 -9.61 1.49 21.32
CA GLN A 414 -10.44 1.32 20.13
C GLN A 414 -10.95 -0.11 20.03
N PRO A 415 -12.24 -0.32 19.69
CA PRO A 415 -12.77 -1.66 19.53
C PRO A 415 -12.10 -2.36 18.34
N ILE A 416 -11.76 -3.64 18.53
CA ILE A 416 -11.20 -4.49 17.48
C ILE A 416 -12.27 -5.50 17.04
N GLN A 417 -12.33 -5.78 15.75
CA GLN A 417 -13.17 -6.80 15.14
C GLN A 417 -12.29 -7.78 14.37
N GLN A 418 -12.42 -9.07 14.63
CA GLN A 418 -11.72 -10.08 13.83
C GLN A 418 -12.35 -10.15 12.43
N VAL A 419 -11.51 -10.01 11.40
CA VAL A 419 -11.90 -10.05 9.99
C VAL A 419 -11.87 -11.49 9.46
N LEU A 420 -10.75 -12.18 9.74
CA LEU A 420 -10.49 -13.56 9.32
C LEU A 420 -9.40 -14.20 10.18
N GLN A 421 -9.29 -15.53 10.08
CA GLN A 421 -8.21 -16.30 10.68
C GLN A 421 -7.26 -16.79 9.58
N LEU A 422 -5.96 -16.59 9.77
CA LEU A 422 -4.91 -17.05 8.86
C LEU A 422 -3.62 -17.26 9.65
N HIS A 423 -3.04 -18.46 9.55
CA HIS A 423 -1.80 -18.79 10.25
C HIS A 423 -0.65 -17.90 9.80
N GLY A 424 0.12 -17.38 10.76
CA GLY A 424 1.31 -16.55 10.49
C GLY A 424 1.02 -15.26 9.72
N ALA A 425 -0.17 -14.66 9.86
CA ALA A 425 -0.49 -13.41 9.16
C ALA A 425 0.54 -12.31 9.49
N PHE A 426 1.20 -11.76 8.46
CA PHE A 426 2.32 -10.83 8.65
C PHE A 426 2.13 -9.49 7.93
N GLY A 427 2.22 -9.46 6.61
CA GLY A 427 2.07 -8.26 5.79
C GLY A 427 0.66 -8.14 5.23
N LEU A 428 0.19 -6.90 5.04
CA LEU A 428 -1.13 -6.62 4.50
C LEU A 428 -1.05 -5.65 3.32
N ALA A 429 -1.87 -5.88 2.30
CA ALA A 429 -2.17 -4.92 1.25
C ALA A 429 -3.68 -4.93 0.95
N LEU A 430 -4.21 -3.81 0.46
CA LEU A 430 -5.64 -3.63 0.25
C LEU A 430 -5.92 -3.21 -1.19
N VAL A 431 -6.86 -3.91 -1.84
CA VAL A 431 -7.49 -3.47 -3.09
C VAL A 431 -8.86 -2.91 -2.74
N GLN A 432 -9.06 -1.63 -3.04
CA GLN A 432 -10.25 -0.88 -2.71
C GLN A 432 -11.29 -0.91 -3.84
N PRO A 433 -12.59 -0.77 -3.50
CA PRO A 433 -13.67 -0.58 -4.47
C PRO A 433 -13.43 0.51 -5.53
N THR A 434 -12.68 1.55 -5.17
CA THR A 434 -12.37 2.70 -6.02
C THR A 434 -11.17 2.50 -6.93
N ASP A 435 -10.44 1.39 -6.79
CA ASP A 435 -9.21 1.17 -7.56
C ASP A 435 -9.50 0.92 -9.04
N PRO A 436 -8.61 1.33 -9.95
CA PRO A 436 -8.72 1.06 -11.38
C PRO A 436 -9.01 -0.41 -11.70
N LEU A 437 -8.34 -1.35 -11.02
CA LEU A 437 -8.54 -2.80 -11.18
C LEU A 437 -10.01 -3.23 -11.01
N VAL A 438 -10.70 -2.67 -10.02
CA VAL A 438 -12.10 -2.99 -9.72
C VAL A 438 -13.03 -2.25 -10.67
N THR A 439 -12.84 -0.94 -10.82
CA THR A 439 -13.71 -0.08 -11.61
C THR A 439 -13.70 -0.42 -13.11
N SER A 440 -12.54 -0.71 -13.70
CA SER A 440 -12.45 -1.11 -15.12
C SER A 440 -13.19 -2.41 -15.40
N THR A 441 -13.10 -3.37 -14.48
CA THR A 441 -13.75 -4.68 -14.59
C THR A 441 -15.27 -4.56 -14.49
N MET A 442 -15.77 -3.62 -13.69
CA MET A 442 -17.20 -3.32 -13.59
C MET A 442 -17.75 -2.58 -14.81
N GLN A 443 -16.98 -1.65 -15.40
CA GLN A 443 -17.41 -0.86 -16.57
C GLN A 443 -17.53 -1.70 -17.86
N LEU A 444 -16.63 -2.67 -18.07
CA LEU A 444 -16.68 -3.54 -19.25
C LEU A 444 -18.01 -4.28 -19.40
N LYS A 445 -18.71 -4.57 -18.29
CA LYS A 445 -20.00 -5.27 -18.33
C LYS A 445 -21.19 -4.40 -18.68
N SER A 446 -21.21 -3.13 -18.27
CA SER A 446 -22.35 -2.26 -18.56
C SER A 446 -22.49 -2.01 -20.07
N SER A 447 -21.36 -1.94 -20.79
CA SER A 447 -21.35 -1.75 -22.25
C SER A 447 -21.80 -3.01 -23.03
N ALA A 448 -21.38 -4.20 -22.61
CA ALA A 448 -21.74 -5.46 -23.27
C ALA A 448 -23.24 -5.76 -23.22
N TRP A 449 -23.92 -5.38 -22.13
CA TRP A 449 -25.37 -5.56 -22.00
C TRP A 449 -26.18 -4.62 -22.89
N HIS A 450 -25.72 -3.37 -23.09
CA HIS A 450 -26.44 -2.41 -23.93
C HIS A 450 -26.20 -2.66 -25.42
N GLY A 451 -24.99 -3.08 -25.81
CA GLY A 451 -24.67 -3.36 -27.22
C GLY A 451 -25.51 -4.50 -27.83
N SER A 452 -25.72 -5.58 -27.09
CA SER A 452 -26.47 -6.74 -27.59
C SER A 452 -27.96 -6.49 -27.75
N ILE A 453 -28.56 -5.64 -26.91
CA ILE A 453 -29.98 -5.26 -27.04
C ILE A 453 -30.18 -4.39 -28.27
N TRP A 454 -29.28 -3.44 -28.55
CA TRP A 454 -29.40 -2.59 -29.74
C TRP A 454 -29.15 -3.35 -31.05
N VAL A 455 -28.19 -4.28 -31.10
CA VAL A 455 -27.98 -5.10 -32.32
C VAL A 455 -29.18 -6.03 -32.57
N GLY A 456 -29.76 -6.61 -31.52
CA GLY A 456 -30.97 -7.43 -31.64
C GLY A 456 -32.20 -6.60 -32.07
N LEU A 457 -32.38 -5.41 -31.51
CA LEU A 457 -33.50 -4.52 -31.88
C LEU A 457 -33.34 -3.98 -33.31
N LEU A 458 -32.12 -3.62 -33.72
CA LEU A 458 -31.85 -3.15 -35.08
C LEU A 458 -32.05 -4.26 -36.12
N ALA A 459 -31.64 -5.51 -35.80
CA ALA A 459 -31.88 -6.67 -36.65
C ALA A 459 -33.38 -7.01 -36.77
N ALA A 460 -34.15 -6.87 -35.69
CA ALA A 460 -35.60 -7.06 -35.71
C ALA A 460 -36.33 -5.95 -36.49
N VAL A 461 -35.85 -4.70 -36.42
CA VAL A 461 -36.41 -3.56 -37.18
C VAL A 461 -36.02 -3.62 -38.67
N LEU A 462 -34.86 -4.19 -39.03
CA LEU A 462 -34.46 -4.42 -40.43
C LEU A 462 -35.13 -5.65 -41.08
N ALA A 463 -35.74 -6.54 -40.29
CA ALA A 463 -36.44 -7.73 -40.75
C ALA A 463 -37.97 -7.54 -40.92
N LEU A 464 -38.48 -6.34 -40.58
CA LEU A 464 -39.85 -5.87 -40.83
C LEU A 464 -39.84 -4.85 -41.97
#